data_AF-S6VTB9-F1
#
_entry.id   AF-S6VTB9-F1
#
_cell.length_a   1.000
_cell.length_b   1.000
_cell.length_c   1.000
_cell.angle_alpha   90.00
_cell.angle_beta   90.00
_cell.angle_gamma   90.00
#
_symmetry.space_group_name_H-M   'P 1'
#
loop_
_entity.id
_entity.type
_entity.pdbx_description
1 polymer ?
#
loop_
_entity_poly.entity_id
_entity_poly.type
_entity_poly.pdbx_seq_one_letter_code
_entity_poly.pdbx_strand_id
1 'polypeptide(L)' 'QRPGMTAERFVADPFASTGGRLYRTGDLVRQRADGLVEYLGRIDHQVKIRGFRIELGEIETRLLEHESIR' A
#
# COMPACT_ATOMS: atom_id res chain seq x y z
N GLN A 1 -11.40 14.57 5.33
CA GLN A 1 -10.04 14.00 5.54
C GLN A 1 -10.19 12.70 6.33
N ARG A 2 -9.32 11.69 6.11
CA ARG A 2 -9.37 10.40 6.84
C ARG A 2 -8.08 10.23 7.67
N PRO A 3 -8.03 10.77 8.92
CA PRO A 3 -6.80 10.85 9.69
C PRO A 3 -6.14 9.49 9.98
N GLY A 4 -6.94 8.45 10.24
CA GLY A 4 -6.44 7.09 10.48
C GLY A 4 -5.65 6.54 9.29
N MET A 5 -6.20 6.63 8.08
CA MET A 5 -5.52 6.16 6.86
C MET A 5 -4.21 6.92 6.58
N THR A 6 -4.19 8.22 6.90
CA THR A 6 -2.94 9.01 6.79
C THR A 6 -1.89 8.52 7.77
N ALA A 7 -2.26 8.28 9.04
CA ALA A 7 -1.32 7.80 10.06
C ALA A 7 -0.79 6.39 9.76
N GLU A 8 -1.60 5.53 9.15
CA GLU A 8 -1.17 4.18 8.73
C GLU A 8 -0.15 4.20 7.59
N ARG A 9 -0.28 5.16 6.66
CA ARG A 9 0.60 5.25 5.49
C ARG A 9 1.83 6.14 5.73
N PHE A 10 1.73 7.17 6.55
CA PHE A 10 2.83 8.07 6.90
C PHE A 10 3.27 7.82 8.35
N VAL A 11 4.23 6.91 8.50
CA VAL A 11 4.74 6.47 9.81
C VAL A 11 5.93 7.30 10.26
N ALA A 12 6.26 7.26 11.55
CA ALA A 12 7.48 7.87 12.06
C ALA A 12 8.72 7.24 11.40
N ASP A 13 9.69 8.06 11.04
CA ASP A 13 10.98 7.62 10.51
C ASP A 13 11.94 7.31 11.67
N PRO A 14 12.27 6.02 11.95
CA PRO A 14 13.20 5.67 13.01
C PRO A 14 14.66 5.96 12.65
N PHE A 15 14.96 6.33 11.39
CA PHE A 15 16.32 6.60 10.91
C PHE A 15 16.64 8.10 10.88
N ALA A 16 15.65 8.97 11.05
CA ALA A 16 15.84 10.41 11.09
C ALA A 16 16.29 10.88 12.49
N SER A 17 17.38 11.64 12.55
CA SER A 17 17.93 12.17 13.81
C SER A 17 17.10 13.30 14.43
N THR A 18 16.29 14.00 13.65
CA THR A 18 15.49 15.16 14.10
C THR A 18 13.99 14.99 13.82
N GLY A 19 13.50 13.75 13.91
CA GLY A 19 12.13 13.43 13.53
C GLY A 19 11.94 13.46 12.00
N GLY A 20 11.08 12.57 11.52
CA GLY A 20 10.80 12.41 10.10
C GLY A 20 9.59 11.52 9.89
N ARG A 21 9.13 11.43 8.64
CA ARG A 21 8.07 10.50 8.25
C ARG A 21 8.51 9.66 7.07
N LEU A 22 8.17 8.38 7.10
CA LEU A 22 8.31 7.47 5.96
C LEU A 22 6.93 7.16 5.38
N TYR A 23 6.87 7.01 4.06
CA TYR A 23 5.67 6.57 3.37
C TYR A 23 5.72 5.06 3.12
N ARG A 24 4.74 4.32 3.67
CA ARG A 24 4.56 2.89 3.44
C ARG A 24 3.89 2.67 2.08
N THR A 25 4.70 2.36 1.06
CA THR A 25 4.21 2.13 -0.31
C THR A 25 3.37 0.84 -0.44
N GLY A 26 3.68 -0.17 0.38
CA GLY A 26 3.13 -1.53 0.28
C GLY A 26 3.76 -2.39 -0.84
N ASP A 27 4.84 -1.91 -1.45
CA ASP A 27 5.63 -2.72 -2.37
C ASP A 27 6.58 -3.65 -1.59
N LEU A 28 6.63 -4.93 -1.98
CA LEU A 28 7.63 -5.88 -1.50
C LEU A 28 8.84 -5.80 -2.42
N VAL A 29 10.00 -5.54 -1.84
CA VAL A 29 11.26 -5.39 -2.57
C VAL A 29 12.39 -6.14 -1.90
N ARG A 30 13.44 -6.44 -2.66
CA ARG A 30 14.71 -6.96 -2.15
C ARG A 30 15.84 -6.06 -2.63
N GLN A 31 16.76 -5.72 -1.74
CA GLN A 31 18.01 -5.07 -2.12
C GLN A 31 18.98 -6.13 -2.65
N ARG A 32 19.54 -5.89 -3.84
CA ARG A 32 20.55 -6.74 -4.48
C ARG A 32 21.95 -6.37 -4.01
N ALA A 33 22.91 -7.26 -4.24
CA ALA A 33 24.31 -7.05 -3.89
C ALA A 33 24.95 -5.86 -4.63
N ASP A 34 24.42 -5.49 -5.80
CA ASP A 34 24.82 -4.32 -6.58
C ASP A 34 24.15 -3.01 -6.12
N GLY A 35 23.38 -3.05 -5.03
CA GLY A 35 22.69 -1.89 -4.46
C GLY A 35 21.35 -1.54 -5.11
N LEU A 36 20.96 -2.24 -6.18
CA LEU A 36 19.67 -2.02 -6.82
C LEU A 36 18.52 -2.61 -6.01
N VAL A 37 17.34 -1.98 -6.12
CA VAL A 37 16.10 -2.46 -5.50
C VAL A 37 15.31 -3.25 -6.53
N GLU A 38 15.15 -4.54 -6.28
CA GLU A 38 14.35 -5.44 -7.12
C GLU A 38 12.92 -5.52 -6.58
N TYR A 39 11.95 -5.25 -7.46
CA TYR A 39 10.52 -5.34 -7.14
C TYR A 39 10.04 -6.79 -7.20
N LEU A 40 9.40 -7.26 -6.11
CA LEU A 40 8.91 -8.63 -5.98
C LEU A 40 7.39 -8.74 -6.00
N GLY A 41 6.68 -7.63 -5.76
CA GLY A 41 5.22 -7.62 -5.75
C GLY A 41 4.66 -6.63 -4.75
N ARG A 42 3.41 -6.87 -4.34
CA ARG A 42 2.73 -6.10 -3.30
C ARG A 42 2.44 -6.96 -2.09
N ILE A 43 2.50 -6.36 -0.92
CA ILE A 43 2.13 -7.03 0.35
C ILE A 43 0.64 -6.88 0.69
N ASP A 44 -0.07 -6.07 -0.09
CA ASP A 44 -1.50 -5.84 0.05
C ASP A 44 -2.25 -6.27 -1.23
N HIS A 45 -3.58 -6.12 -1.21
CA HIS A 45 -4.47 -6.59 -2.28
C HIS A 45 -4.59 -5.61 -3.45
N GLN A 46 -3.80 -4.53 -3.46
CA GLN A 46 -3.87 -3.55 -4.52
C GLN A 46 -3.28 -4.16 -5.81
N VAL A 47 -4.00 -3.98 -6.93
CA VAL A 47 -3.55 -4.48 -8.24
C VAL A 47 -3.34 -3.34 -9.24
N LYS A 48 -2.54 -3.61 -10.27
CA LYS A 48 -2.36 -2.74 -11.43
C LYS A 48 -2.90 -3.43 -12.68
N ILE A 49 -3.98 -2.91 -13.25
CA ILE A 49 -4.57 -3.43 -14.50
C ILE A 49 -4.45 -2.33 -15.56
N ARG A 50 -3.73 -2.59 -16.65
CA ARG A 50 -3.53 -1.61 -17.76
C ARG A 50 -3.02 -0.24 -17.28
N GLY A 51 -2.16 -0.22 -16.26
CA GLY A 51 -1.61 1.00 -15.68
C GLY A 51 -2.47 1.67 -14.61
N PHE A 52 -3.71 1.21 -14.39
CA PHE A 52 -4.61 1.75 -13.37
C PHE A 52 -4.39 1.07 -12.02
N ARG A 53 -4.28 1.87 -10.96
CA ARG A 53 -4.28 1.43 -9.57
C ARG A 53 -5.70 1.11 -9.13
N ILE A 54 -5.94 -0.13 -8.71
CA ILE A 54 -7.24 -0.61 -8.26
C ILE A 54 -7.12 -1.13 -6.84
N GLU A 55 -8.01 -0.68 -5.96
CA GLU A 55 -8.13 -1.14 -4.58
C GLU A 55 -9.27 -2.16 -4.51
N LEU A 56 -8.94 -3.47 -4.49
CA LEU A 56 -9.95 -4.53 -4.57
C LEU A 56 -10.94 -4.50 -3.40
N GLY A 57 -10.49 -4.10 -2.21
CA GLY A 57 -11.36 -4.00 -1.03
C GLY A 57 -12.52 -3.01 -1.19
N GLU A 58 -12.36 -1.96 -2.00
CA GLU A 58 -13.48 -1.06 -2.32
C GLU A 58 -14.53 -1.78 -3.16
N ILE A 59 -14.11 -2.54 -4.16
CA ILE A 59 -14.99 -3.32 -5.02
C ILE A 59 -15.70 -4.41 -4.18
N GLU A 60 -14.96 -5.14 -3.36
CA GLU A 60 -15.51 -6.15 -2.43
C GLU A 60 -16.57 -5.55 -1.51
N THR A 61 -16.30 -4.38 -0.92
CA THR A 61 -17.27 -3.67 -0.07
C THR A 61 -18.56 -3.37 -0.83
N ARG A 62 -18.46 -2.88 -2.08
CA ARG A 62 -19.63 -2.59 -2.91
C ARG A 62 -20.38 -3.85 -3.35
N LEU A 63 -19.68 -4.94 -3.61
CA LEU A 63 -20.30 -6.21 -3.94
C LEU A 63 -21.11 -6.75 -2.75
N LEU A 64 -20.60 -6.63 -1.53
CA LEU A 64 -21.31 -7.04 -0.31
C LEU A 64 -22.53 -6.15 0.01
N GLU A 65 -22.63 -4.94 -0.53
CA GLU A 65 -23.84 -4.10 -0.44
C GLU A 65 -24.97 -4.59 -1.37
N HIS A 66 -24.67 -5.45 -2.36
CA HIS A 66 -25.65 -5.90 -3.35
C HIS A 66 -26.46 -7.10 -2.82
N GLU A 67 -27.78 -6.97 -2.75
CA GLU A 67 -28.69 -7.93 -2.09
C GLU A 67 -28.57 -9.39 -2.57
N SER A 68 -28.16 -9.62 -3.81
CA SER A 68 -27.99 -10.95 -4.38
C SER A 68 -26.66 -11.62 -4.06
N ILE A 69 -25.70 -10.90 -3.48
CA ILE A 69 -24.37 -11.39 -3.11
C ILE A 69 -24.39 -11.68 -1.60
N ARG A 70 -23.94 -12.88 -1.19
CA ARG A 70 -23.87 -13.33 0.20
C ARG A 70 -22.44 -13.58 0.63
#